data_AF-I7IJK9-F1
#
_entry.id   AF-I7IJK9-F1
#
_cell.length_a   1.000
_cell.length_b   1.000
_cell.length_c   1.000
_cell.angle_alpha   90.00
_cell.angle_beta   90.00
_cell.angle_gamma   90.00
#
_symmetry.space_group_name_H-M   'P 1'
#
loop_
_entity.id
_entity.type
_entity.pdbx_description
1 polymer ?
#
loop_
_entity_poly.entity_id
_entity_poly.type
_entity_poly.pdbx_seq_one_letter_code
_entity_poly.pdbx_strand_id
1 'polypeptide(L)'
;MIVFSRLCLYFVCVMAMASVLPSYVKQIFPLGYKTSIINYSADLDKLIFSNYENGNWSYADEDGRELTKEEMNKALPFKNLYSLMRLKQLPEKVGDWTFDPDLAYKFINRERFSAHRLDKPKLKLYTLMESNPGIDGFDTPDDLFRITDYGIEFIDLETNNVNKSKSHELTELMKSQGFNFPHKFIADSPDPRKTIDNGVFIVDSDYRVFHLKLLNGRFSLVRTDTILPQNTVDIDVLEQARQQFHAMITTTDSLLLLKWDDYRIVKVPFNEYKPYSENIAIDGDYLNWEFTRSAVDDSRRDFVVTDRDLNTYKRHHWELDKDYKNKKCNVRNAVGFFFPYFVKFDLKERTQNNIYLRLMGAEWWIMILGSMVSVFAYMLVCNRGRSWSRWARPSIWDLLFLCITSFYGLIVLLILGPVKIGRPD
;
A
#
# COMPACT_ATOMS: atom_id res chain seq x y z
N MET A 1 -32.45 -30.82 -4.13
CA MET A 1 -32.64 -29.36 -4.02
C MET A 1 -32.54 -28.83 -2.59
N ILE A 2 -33.23 -29.40 -1.59
CA ILE A 2 -33.26 -28.84 -0.21
C ILE A 2 -31.87 -28.83 0.47
N VAL A 3 -31.07 -29.90 0.34
CA VAL A 3 -29.72 -29.96 0.94
C VAL A 3 -28.78 -28.95 0.32
N PHE A 4 -28.80 -28.79 -1.00
CA PHE A 4 -27.99 -27.81 -1.72
C PHE A 4 -28.33 -26.38 -1.30
N SER A 5 -29.62 -26.04 -1.24
CA SER A 5 -30.09 -24.73 -0.76
C SER A 5 -29.65 -24.43 0.67
N ARG A 6 -29.69 -25.44 1.57
CA ARG A 6 -29.18 -25.30 2.95
C ARG A 6 -27.67 -25.07 3.00
N LEU A 7 -26.89 -25.82 2.21
CA LEU A 7 -25.45 -25.62 2.14
C LEU A 7 -25.08 -24.23 1.62
N CYS A 8 -25.78 -23.72 0.60
CA CYS A 8 -25.60 -22.36 0.12
C CYS A 8 -25.92 -21.33 1.21
N LEU A 9 -27.03 -21.51 1.94
CA LEU A 9 -27.39 -20.63 3.05
C LEU A 9 -26.33 -20.64 4.16
N TYR A 10 -25.82 -21.82 4.54
CA TYR A 10 -24.80 -21.96 5.58
C TYR A 10 -23.51 -21.26 5.16
N PHE A 11 -23.11 -21.46 3.90
CA PHE A 11 -21.95 -20.80 3.33
C PHE A 11 -22.10 -19.27 3.35
N VAL A 12 -23.25 -18.73 2.92
CA VAL A 12 -23.53 -17.28 2.95
C VAL A 12 -23.50 -16.74 4.39
N CYS A 13 -24.09 -17.43 5.36
CA CYS A 13 -24.06 -17.02 6.76
C CYS A 13 -22.63 -17.02 7.32
N VAL A 14 -21.83 -18.06 7.05
CA VAL A 14 -20.42 -18.11 7.47
C VAL A 14 -19.62 -16.98 6.82
N MET A 15 -19.79 -16.74 5.53
CA MET A 15 -19.12 -15.65 4.82
C MET A 15 -19.48 -14.28 5.38
N ALA A 16 -20.76 -14.03 5.67
CA ALA A 16 -21.24 -12.78 6.27
C ALA A 16 -20.69 -12.59 7.69
N MET A 17 -20.67 -13.64 8.51
CA MET A 17 -20.08 -13.55 9.85
C MET A 17 -18.57 -13.41 9.82
N ALA A 18 -17.88 -14.07 8.89
CA ALA A 18 -16.44 -13.99 8.73
C ALA A 18 -15.97 -12.62 8.23
N SER A 19 -16.82 -11.86 7.53
CA SER A 19 -16.51 -10.48 7.17
C SER A 19 -16.78 -9.48 8.29
N VAL A 20 -17.76 -9.77 9.15
CA VAL A 20 -18.28 -8.81 10.13
C VAL A 20 -17.75 -9.05 11.55
N LEU A 21 -17.93 -10.24 12.12
CA LEU A 21 -17.68 -10.51 13.55
C LEU A 21 -16.25 -10.22 14.00
N PRO A 22 -15.20 -10.62 13.27
CA PRO A 22 -13.83 -10.34 13.72
C PRO A 22 -13.52 -8.85 13.84
N SER A 23 -14.10 -8.04 12.96
CA SER A 23 -13.91 -6.59 12.95
C SER A 23 -14.53 -5.96 14.19
N TYR A 24 -15.74 -6.38 14.57
CA TYR A 24 -16.39 -5.93 15.80
C TYR A 24 -15.64 -6.37 17.06
N VAL A 25 -15.15 -7.60 17.12
CA VAL A 25 -14.40 -8.09 18.29
C VAL A 25 -13.12 -7.28 18.49
N LYS A 26 -12.41 -6.93 17.40
CA LYS A 26 -11.24 -6.05 17.45
C LYS A 26 -11.57 -4.64 17.96
N GLN A 27 -12.79 -4.15 17.73
CA GLN A 27 -13.24 -2.85 18.26
C GLN A 27 -13.58 -2.92 19.75
N ILE A 28 -14.12 -4.04 20.23
CA ILE A 28 -14.45 -4.26 21.66
C ILE A 28 -13.18 -4.45 22.50
N PHE A 29 -12.15 -5.07 21.92
CA PHE A 29 -10.84 -5.23 22.55
C PHE A 29 -9.78 -4.37 21.83
N PRO A 30 -9.87 -3.03 21.90
CA PRO A 30 -8.95 -2.16 21.22
C PRO A 30 -7.57 -2.36 21.84
N LEU A 31 -6.66 -2.93 21.05
CA LEU A 31 -5.25 -2.68 21.24
C LEU A 31 -5.08 -1.21 20.89
N GLY A 32 -4.93 -0.36 21.90
CA GLY A 32 -4.63 1.05 21.68
C GLY A 32 -3.48 1.18 20.67
N TYR A 33 -3.49 2.17 19.77
CA TYR A 33 -2.55 2.21 18.65
C TYR A 33 -1.25 2.93 19.03
N LYS A 34 -0.12 2.28 18.79
CA LYS A 34 1.23 2.83 19.00
C LYS A 34 2.05 2.82 17.71
N THR A 35 2.68 3.94 17.39
CA THR A 35 3.65 4.06 16.29
C THR A 35 4.64 5.18 16.56
N SER A 36 5.83 5.10 15.98
CA SER A 36 6.77 6.22 15.90
C SER A 36 6.93 6.68 14.45
N ILE A 37 7.01 7.99 14.25
CA ILE A 37 7.52 8.61 13.02
C ILE A 37 8.91 9.15 13.34
N ILE A 38 9.87 8.81 12.50
CA ILE A 38 11.27 9.22 12.66
C ILE A 38 11.56 10.22 11.55
N ASN A 39 12.17 11.34 11.90
CA ASN A 39 12.70 12.33 10.95
C ASN A 39 14.11 12.72 11.38
N TYR A 40 14.85 13.38 10.49
CA TYR A 40 16.18 13.89 10.78
C TYR A 40 16.17 15.43 10.88
N SER A 41 16.78 15.94 11.94
CA SER A 41 17.04 17.37 12.09
C SER A 41 18.48 17.67 11.67
N ALA A 42 18.65 18.40 10.57
CA ALA A 42 19.97 18.83 10.11
C ALA A 42 20.63 19.85 11.07
N ASP A 43 19.83 20.64 11.80
CA ASP A 43 20.34 21.60 12.78
C ASP A 43 20.91 20.95 14.03
N LEU A 44 20.20 19.94 14.52
CA LEU A 44 20.60 19.23 15.73
C LEU A 44 21.54 18.06 15.45
N ASP A 45 21.69 17.67 14.19
CA ASP A 45 22.35 16.42 13.76
C ASP A 45 21.79 15.17 14.47
N LYS A 46 20.48 15.18 14.70
CA LYS A 46 19.78 14.16 15.50
C LYS A 46 18.51 13.67 14.84
N LEU A 47 18.17 12.43 15.16
CA LEU A 47 16.85 11.90 14.87
C LEU A 47 15.81 12.49 15.83
N ILE A 48 14.65 12.81 15.28
CA ILE A 48 13.50 13.33 16.02
C ILE A 48 12.38 12.31 15.92
N PHE A 49 11.96 11.80 17.08
CA PHE A 49 10.92 10.79 17.23
C PHE A 49 9.61 11.47 17.57
N SER A 50 8.62 11.33 16.70
CA SER A 50 7.23 11.65 16.99
C SER A 50 6.50 10.35 17.32
N ASN A 51 6.33 10.09 18.61
CA ASN A 51 5.63 8.91 19.09
C ASN A 51 4.13 9.23 19.20
N TYR A 52 3.30 8.36 18.64
CA TYR A 52 1.86 8.41 18.81
C TYR A 52 1.42 7.20 19.61
N GLU A 53 0.74 7.44 20.72
CA GLU A 53 0.17 6.40 21.57
C GLU A 53 -1.25 6.82 21.99
N ASN A 54 -2.23 6.04 21.55
CA ASN A 54 -3.63 6.13 22.01
C ASN A 54 -4.27 7.53 21.88
N GLY A 55 -3.94 8.28 20.84
CA GLY A 55 -4.47 9.64 20.64
C GLY A 55 -3.51 10.75 21.02
N ASN A 56 -2.43 10.44 21.74
CA ASN A 56 -1.49 11.43 22.24
C ASN A 56 -0.18 11.37 21.47
N TRP A 57 0.35 12.54 21.14
CA TRP A 57 1.69 12.69 20.58
C TRP A 57 2.68 13.06 21.66
N SER A 58 3.84 12.40 21.67
CA SER A 58 5.02 12.83 22.39
C SER A 58 6.20 12.94 21.43
N TYR A 59 7.13 13.84 21.74
CA TYR A 59 8.28 14.12 20.89
C TYR A 59 9.56 13.96 21.70
N ALA A 60 10.58 13.35 21.11
CA ALA A 60 11.89 13.22 21.72
C ALA A 60 12.98 13.29 20.67
N ASP A 61 14.18 13.75 21.05
CA ASP A 61 15.37 13.57 20.24
C ASP A 61 16.00 12.18 20.42
N GLU A 62 17.05 11.92 19.68
CA GLU A 62 17.80 10.66 19.70
C GLU A 62 18.47 10.32 21.02
N ASP A 63 18.76 11.33 21.85
CA ASP A 63 19.30 11.14 23.19
C ASP A 63 18.20 10.90 24.24
N GLY A 64 16.94 10.91 23.82
CA GLY A 64 15.77 10.72 24.69
C GLY A 64 15.33 11.98 25.42
N ARG A 65 15.84 13.17 25.03
CA ARG A 65 15.34 14.43 25.57
C ARG A 65 13.94 14.67 25.04
N GLU A 66 12.97 14.81 25.93
CA GLU A 66 11.62 15.20 25.57
C GLU A 66 11.61 16.61 24.95
N LEU A 67 10.86 16.75 23.86
CA LEU A 67 10.69 17.99 23.14
C LEU A 67 9.23 18.43 23.25
N THR A 68 9.04 19.73 23.43
CA THR A 68 7.74 20.35 23.19
C THR A 68 7.41 20.30 21.70
N LYS A 69 6.12 20.44 21.37
CA LYS A 69 5.68 20.53 19.96
C LYS A 69 6.34 21.70 19.22
N GLU A 70 6.58 22.82 19.93
CA GLU A 70 7.24 23.99 19.35
C GLU A 70 8.73 23.71 19.06
N GLU A 71 9.45 23.08 20.00
CA GLU A 71 10.84 22.67 19.78
C GLU A 71 10.96 21.67 18.62
N MET A 72 10.07 20.68 18.54
CA MET A 72 10.03 19.73 17.43
C MET A 72 9.78 20.44 16.09
N ASN A 73 8.82 21.38 16.05
CA ASN A 73 8.52 22.13 14.83
C ASN A 73 9.73 22.92 14.33
N LYS A 74 10.45 23.57 15.24
CA LYS A 74 11.67 24.34 14.93
C LYS A 74 12.83 23.44 14.53
N ALA A 75 12.96 22.26 15.13
CA ALA A 75 13.98 21.28 14.77
C ALA A 75 13.78 20.65 13.38
N LEU A 76 12.55 20.66 12.85
CA LEU A 76 12.19 20.09 11.55
C LEU A 76 11.56 21.15 10.63
N PRO A 77 12.32 22.19 10.23
CA PRO A 77 11.77 23.35 9.55
C PRO A 77 11.20 23.03 8.16
N PHE A 78 11.82 22.12 7.40
CA PHE A 78 11.29 21.68 6.11
C PHE A 78 9.97 20.90 6.24
N LYS A 79 9.82 20.08 7.29
CA LYS A 79 8.58 19.32 7.53
C LYS A 79 7.44 20.24 7.97
N ASN A 80 7.77 21.30 8.70
CA ASN A 80 6.83 22.23 9.33
C ASN A 80 6.80 23.63 8.70
N LEU A 81 7.28 23.78 7.45
CA LEU A 81 7.47 25.06 6.75
C LEU A 81 6.26 26.00 6.90
N TYR A 82 5.07 25.54 6.52
CA TYR A 82 3.86 26.36 6.59
C TYR A 82 3.47 26.79 8.01
N SER A 83 3.68 25.92 8.99
CA SER A 83 3.39 26.24 10.39
C SER A 83 4.35 27.32 10.89
N LEU A 84 5.64 27.20 10.57
CA LEU A 84 6.65 28.18 10.96
C LEU A 84 6.47 29.51 10.22
N MET A 85 6.10 29.50 8.94
CA MET A 85 5.72 30.70 8.19
C MET A 85 4.57 31.45 8.86
N ARG A 86 3.49 30.73 9.19
CA ARG A 86 2.31 31.32 9.83
C ARG A 86 2.65 31.96 11.18
N LEU A 87 3.54 31.33 11.94
CA LEU A 87 3.99 31.81 13.25
C LEU A 87 5.12 32.84 13.16
N LYS A 88 5.64 33.14 11.95
CA LYS A 88 6.84 33.97 11.73
C LYS A 88 8.06 33.48 12.52
N GLN A 89 8.23 32.15 12.57
CA GLN A 89 9.29 31.45 13.30
C GLN A 89 10.20 30.65 12.36
N LEU A 90 10.33 31.07 11.10
CA LEU A 90 11.30 30.45 10.21
C LEU A 90 12.72 30.69 10.72
N PRO A 91 13.60 29.68 10.66
CA PRO A 91 14.99 29.87 11.03
C PRO A 91 15.71 30.73 9.99
N GLU A 92 16.79 31.41 10.39
CA GLU A 92 17.67 32.11 9.43
C GLU A 92 18.55 31.14 8.64
N LYS A 93 18.90 30.00 9.25
CA LYS A 93 19.74 28.95 8.67
C LYS A 93 19.28 27.57 9.13
N VAL A 94 19.52 26.57 8.29
CA VAL A 94 19.37 25.16 8.64
C VAL A 94 20.63 24.39 8.25
N GLY A 95 21.33 23.83 9.23
CA GLY A 95 22.72 23.40 9.08
C GLY A 95 23.57 24.56 8.54
N ASP A 96 24.28 24.32 7.44
CA ASP A 96 25.12 25.34 6.78
C ASP A 96 24.35 26.17 5.72
N TRP A 97 23.07 25.89 5.49
CA TRP A 97 22.30 26.53 4.43
C TRP A 97 21.49 27.73 4.96
N THR A 98 21.63 28.89 4.30
CA THR A 98 20.75 30.06 4.55
C THR A 98 19.34 29.74 4.11
N PHE A 99 18.40 29.84 5.04
CA PHE A 99 17.03 29.38 4.81
C PHE A 99 16.29 30.32 3.86
N ASP A 100 15.90 29.78 2.71
CA ASP A 100 15.04 30.44 1.73
C ASP A 100 13.70 29.67 1.66
N PRO A 101 12.57 30.27 2.07
CA PRO A 101 11.29 29.58 2.08
C PRO A 101 10.79 29.20 0.68
N ASP A 102 11.07 30.01 -0.35
CA ASP A 102 10.65 29.74 -1.72
C ASP A 102 11.44 28.58 -2.32
N LEU A 103 12.75 28.53 -2.00
CA LEU A 103 13.59 27.40 -2.36
C LEU A 103 13.20 26.15 -1.56
N ALA A 104 12.98 26.26 -0.25
CA ALA A 104 12.55 25.14 0.59
C ALA A 104 11.27 24.49 0.04
N TYR A 105 10.29 25.31 -0.36
CA TYR A 105 9.04 24.83 -0.97
C TYR A 105 9.27 23.96 -2.21
N LYS A 106 10.20 24.34 -3.10
CA LYS A 106 10.52 23.59 -4.32
C LYS A 106 11.23 22.26 -4.06
N PHE A 107 11.96 22.14 -2.95
CA PHE A 107 12.76 20.96 -2.64
C PHE A 107 12.05 19.95 -1.74
N ILE A 108 10.99 20.37 -1.04
CA ILE A 108 10.16 19.46 -0.24
C ILE A 108 9.49 18.46 -1.18
N ASN A 109 9.81 17.18 -0.99
CA ASN A 109 9.19 16.07 -1.70
C ASN A 109 8.68 15.04 -0.70
N ARG A 110 7.52 14.44 -0.97
CA ARG A 110 6.92 13.41 -0.08
C ARG A 110 6.22 12.34 -0.89
N GLU A 111 6.89 11.22 -1.10
CA GLU A 111 6.32 10.05 -1.78
C GLU A 111 5.92 8.99 -0.78
N ARG A 112 4.78 8.34 -1.01
CA ARG A 112 4.27 7.25 -0.16
C ARG A 112 3.79 6.11 -1.03
N PHE A 113 4.40 4.95 -0.83
CA PHE A 113 4.06 3.73 -1.56
C PHE A 113 3.63 2.64 -0.58
N SER A 114 2.36 2.24 -0.65
CA SER A 114 1.87 1.12 0.15
C SER A 114 2.18 -0.21 -0.54
N ALA A 115 2.55 -1.25 0.21
CA ALA A 115 2.76 -2.59 -0.33
C ALA A 115 1.54 -3.10 -1.14
N HIS A 116 0.33 -2.75 -0.67
CA HIS A 116 -0.93 -3.13 -1.28
C HIS A 116 -1.09 -2.63 -2.73
N ARG A 117 -0.36 -1.59 -3.15
CA ARG A 117 -0.48 -1.06 -4.51
C ARG A 117 -0.17 -2.11 -5.59
N LEU A 118 0.71 -3.07 -5.26
CA LEU A 118 1.13 -4.14 -6.18
C LEU A 118 0.09 -5.25 -6.33
N ASP A 119 -0.80 -5.39 -5.35
CA ASP A 119 -1.90 -6.37 -5.39
C ASP A 119 -3.12 -5.83 -6.14
N LYS A 120 -3.10 -4.56 -6.55
CA LYS A 120 -4.24 -3.91 -7.20
C LYS A 120 -4.31 -4.31 -8.68
N PRO A 121 -5.50 -4.66 -9.20
CA PRO A 121 -5.67 -4.80 -10.63
C PRO A 121 -5.45 -3.43 -11.30
N LYS A 122 -4.45 -3.33 -12.17
CA LYS A 122 -4.20 -2.12 -12.95
C LYS A 122 -5.23 -2.01 -14.07
N LEU A 123 -5.96 -0.90 -14.09
CA LEU A 123 -6.74 -0.49 -15.25
C LEU A 123 -5.72 -0.22 -16.38
N LYS A 124 -5.82 -0.93 -17.50
CA LYS A 124 -4.93 -0.78 -18.66
C LYS A 124 -5.29 0.46 -19.49
N LEU A 125 -5.53 1.58 -18.82
CA LEU A 125 -5.86 2.88 -19.37
C LEU A 125 -4.99 3.90 -18.66
N TYR A 126 -4.32 4.74 -19.46
CA TYR A 126 -3.29 5.66 -19.01
C TYR A 126 -3.57 7.05 -19.56
N THR A 127 -3.05 8.05 -18.88
CA THR A 127 -3.13 9.45 -19.26
C THR A 127 -1.82 9.92 -19.89
N LEU A 128 -1.94 10.75 -20.92
CA LEU A 128 -0.80 11.49 -21.47
C LEU A 128 -1.18 12.97 -21.49
N MET A 129 -0.66 13.70 -20.51
CA MET A 129 -0.94 15.12 -20.33
C MET A 129 0.09 15.97 -21.08
N GLU A 130 -0.26 17.22 -21.38
CA GLU A 130 0.69 18.21 -21.89
C GLU A 130 1.74 18.51 -20.81
N SER A 131 3.01 18.20 -21.10
CA SER A 131 4.11 18.35 -20.15
C SER A 131 4.57 19.80 -19.98
N ASN A 132 4.18 20.70 -20.90
CA ASN A 132 4.46 22.13 -20.85
C ASN A 132 3.18 22.96 -20.99
N PRO A 133 2.30 22.98 -19.98
CA PRO A 133 0.98 23.62 -20.07
C PRO A 133 1.01 25.16 -20.08
N GLY A 134 2.18 25.78 -19.89
CA GLY A 134 2.29 27.22 -19.76
C GLY A 134 1.60 27.75 -18.50
N ILE A 135 0.85 28.85 -18.63
CA ILE A 135 0.22 29.56 -17.50
C ILE A 135 -1.07 28.87 -17.03
N ASP A 136 -1.76 28.17 -17.92
CA ASP A 136 -3.08 27.58 -17.67
C ASP A 136 -3.01 26.34 -16.77
N GLY A 137 -1.81 25.77 -16.57
CA GLY A 137 -1.59 24.59 -15.73
C GLY A 137 -2.06 23.29 -16.39
N PHE A 138 -1.91 22.18 -15.69
CA PHE A 138 -2.25 20.86 -16.26
C PHE A 138 -3.77 20.65 -16.29
N ASP A 139 -4.29 20.27 -17.45
CA ASP A 139 -5.70 19.92 -17.62
C ASP A 139 -5.88 18.41 -17.82
N THR A 140 -7.06 17.90 -17.47
CA THR A 140 -7.41 16.50 -17.69
C THR A 140 -7.48 16.24 -19.20
N PRO A 141 -6.81 15.20 -19.72
CA PRO A 141 -6.82 14.94 -21.17
C PRO A 141 -8.21 14.49 -21.63
N ASP A 142 -8.61 14.91 -22.83
CA ASP A 142 -9.87 14.50 -23.47
C ASP A 142 -9.86 13.02 -23.91
N ASP A 143 -8.69 12.39 -23.93
CA ASP A 143 -8.52 10.98 -24.24
C ASP A 143 -7.64 10.24 -23.21
N LEU A 144 -7.89 8.93 -23.12
CA LEU A 144 -7.03 7.98 -22.43
C LEU A 144 -6.39 7.06 -23.45
N PHE A 145 -5.20 6.55 -23.19
CA PHE A 145 -4.60 5.57 -24.08
C PHE A 145 -4.43 4.20 -23.42
N ARG A 146 -4.43 3.16 -24.25
CA ARG A 146 -4.03 1.80 -23.88
C ARG A 146 -2.97 1.29 -24.82
N ILE A 147 -2.15 0.37 -24.33
CA ILE A 147 -1.16 -0.32 -25.14
C ILE A 147 -1.67 -1.74 -25.45
N THR A 148 -1.68 -2.08 -26.72
CA THR A 148 -1.99 -3.41 -27.25
C THR A 148 -0.71 -4.17 -27.61
N ASP A 149 -0.83 -5.40 -28.10
CA ASP A 149 0.32 -6.19 -28.55
C ASP A 149 0.99 -5.64 -29.82
N TYR A 150 0.37 -4.67 -30.52
CA TYR A 150 0.84 -4.18 -31.82
C TYR A 150 0.98 -2.65 -31.91
N GLY A 151 0.54 -1.91 -30.90
CA GLY A 151 0.49 -0.45 -30.94
C GLY A 151 -0.28 0.16 -29.78
N ILE A 152 -0.41 1.49 -29.83
CA ILE A 152 -1.18 2.29 -28.87
C ILE A 152 -2.53 2.69 -29.47
N GLU A 153 -3.56 2.74 -28.64
CA GLU A 153 -4.88 3.26 -28.99
C GLU A 153 -5.27 4.38 -28.02
N PHE A 154 -5.53 5.57 -28.55
CA PHE A 154 -6.16 6.68 -27.83
C PHE A 154 -7.67 6.58 -27.95
N ILE A 155 -8.36 6.58 -26.82
CA ILE A 155 -9.80 6.44 -26.67
C ILE A 155 -10.33 7.78 -26.17
N ASP A 156 -11.15 8.41 -27.00
CA ASP A 156 -11.86 9.64 -26.69
C ASP A 156 -12.88 9.41 -25.55
N LEU A 157 -12.84 10.24 -24.51
CA LEU A 157 -13.64 10.05 -23.30
C LEU A 157 -15.13 10.32 -23.52
N GLU A 158 -15.49 11.22 -24.43
CA GLU A 158 -16.88 11.59 -24.70
C GLU A 158 -17.58 10.52 -25.55
N THR A 159 -16.92 10.08 -26.61
CA THR A 159 -17.50 9.21 -27.64
C THR A 159 -17.13 7.74 -27.48
N ASN A 160 -16.14 7.40 -26.62
CA ASN A 160 -15.55 6.07 -26.49
C ASN A 160 -14.98 5.50 -27.81
N ASN A 161 -14.69 6.36 -28.78
CA ASN A 161 -14.12 5.96 -30.06
C ASN A 161 -12.58 6.03 -30.04
N VAL A 162 -11.95 5.18 -30.82
CA VAL A 162 -10.49 5.21 -31.01
C VAL A 162 -10.11 6.33 -31.98
N ASN A 163 -9.26 7.26 -31.56
CA ASN A 163 -8.63 8.25 -32.42
C ASN A 163 -7.52 7.58 -33.26
N LYS A 164 -7.88 7.07 -34.44
CA LYS A 164 -6.98 6.29 -35.30
C LYS A 164 -5.74 7.07 -35.75
N SER A 165 -5.88 8.37 -36.00
CA SER A 165 -4.76 9.20 -36.46
C SER A 165 -3.69 9.35 -35.37
N LYS A 166 -4.11 9.79 -34.18
CA LYS A 166 -3.23 9.97 -33.00
C LYS A 166 -2.59 8.64 -32.57
N SER A 167 -3.37 7.56 -32.60
CA SER A 167 -2.93 6.19 -32.30
C SER A 167 -1.86 5.70 -33.27
N HIS A 168 -2.05 5.94 -34.58
CA HIS A 168 -1.09 5.56 -35.61
C HIS A 168 0.22 6.35 -35.48
N GLU A 169 0.14 7.66 -35.28
CA GLU A 169 1.31 8.54 -35.12
C GLU A 169 2.24 8.06 -33.99
N LEU A 170 1.70 7.85 -32.79
CA LEU A 170 2.51 7.40 -31.66
C LEU A 170 3.03 5.97 -31.86
N THR A 171 2.22 5.08 -32.46
CA THR A 171 2.64 3.70 -32.73
C THR A 171 3.84 3.65 -33.68
N GLU A 172 3.82 4.44 -34.77
CA GLU A 172 4.94 4.50 -35.71
C GLU A 172 6.16 5.19 -35.09
N LEU A 173 5.96 6.22 -34.26
CA LEU A 173 7.04 6.83 -33.49
C LEU A 173 7.73 5.80 -32.58
N MET A 174 6.96 5.00 -31.83
CA MET A 174 7.49 3.93 -30.98
C MET A 174 8.30 2.90 -31.77
N LYS A 175 7.77 2.42 -32.90
CA LYS A 175 8.50 1.48 -33.77
C LYS A 175 9.78 2.09 -34.32
N SER A 176 9.74 3.35 -34.75
CA SER A 176 10.92 4.05 -35.28
C SER A 176 12.04 4.20 -34.24
N GLN A 177 11.67 4.32 -32.95
CA GLN A 177 12.60 4.35 -31.82
C GLN A 177 13.03 2.94 -31.35
N GLY A 178 12.56 1.89 -32.02
CA GLY A 178 12.93 0.49 -31.74
C GLY A 178 12.22 -0.10 -30.52
N PHE A 179 10.99 0.36 -30.22
CA PHE A 179 10.16 -0.22 -29.16
C PHE A 179 9.66 -1.61 -29.55
N ASN A 180 9.85 -2.60 -28.66
CA ASN A 180 9.41 -3.98 -28.87
C ASN A 180 8.14 -4.30 -28.08
N PHE A 181 6.99 -4.33 -28.76
CA PHE A 181 5.73 -4.78 -28.18
C PHE A 181 5.73 -6.29 -27.85
N PRO A 182 4.91 -6.74 -26.88
CA PRO A 182 4.09 -5.93 -25.97
C PRO A 182 4.95 -5.24 -24.88
N HIS A 183 4.41 -4.18 -24.29
CA HIS A 183 5.02 -3.56 -23.10
C HIS A 183 5.00 -4.52 -21.89
N LYS A 184 6.01 -4.40 -21.03
CA LYS A 184 6.12 -5.08 -19.73
C LYS A 184 5.50 -4.26 -18.61
N PHE A 185 5.87 -2.98 -18.57
CA PHE A 185 5.45 -2.04 -17.53
C PHE A 185 5.14 -0.69 -18.14
N ILE A 186 4.31 0.06 -17.46
CA ILE A 186 3.95 1.42 -17.80
C ILE A 186 3.58 2.15 -16.51
N ALA A 187 4.03 3.39 -16.41
CA ALA A 187 3.70 4.30 -15.33
C ALA A 187 3.36 5.67 -15.89
N ASP A 188 2.21 6.18 -15.48
CA ASP A 188 1.75 7.55 -15.69
C ASP A 188 1.36 8.18 -14.35
N SER A 189 1.14 9.49 -14.34
CA SER A 189 0.63 10.25 -13.20
C SER A 189 -0.57 11.10 -13.64
N PRO A 190 -1.81 10.62 -13.42
CA PRO A 190 -3.02 11.25 -13.96
C PRO A 190 -3.52 12.46 -13.16
N ASP A 191 -2.78 12.96 -12.17
CA ASP A 191 -3.24 14.06 -11.30
C ASP A 191 -2.96 15.43 -11.93
N PRO A 192 -3.97 16.23 -12.33
CA PRO A 192 -3.75 17.57 -12.88
C PRO A 192 -3.28 18.59 -11.84
N ARG A 193 -3.28 18.26 -10.54
CA ARG A 193 -2.82 19.16 -9.48
C ARG A 193 -1.31 19.08 -9.23
N LYS A 194 -0.60 18.28 -10.02
CA LYS A 194 0.86 18.15 -9.94
C LYS A 194 1.55 19.46 -10.32
N THR A 195 2.73 19.68 -9.75
CA THR A 195 3.53 20.88 -10.02
C THR A 195 4.32 20.79 -11.32
N ILE A 196 4.65 19.57 -11.74
CA ILE A 196 5.32 19.26 -13.00
C ILE A 196 4.67 18.00 -13.59
N ASP A 197 4.77 17.83 -14.90
CA ASP A 197 4.47 16.57 -15.58
C ASP A 197 5.77 15.94 -16.07
N ASN A 198 6.07 14.78 -15.51
CA ASN A 198 7.22 13.99 -15.89
C ASN A 198 6.85 12.90 -16.91
N GLY A 199 5.74 13.10 -17.63
CA GLY A 199 5.30 12.20 -18.69
C GLY A 199 5.02 10.78 -18.23
N VAL A 200 5.20 9.86 -19.16
CA VAL A 200 4.92 8.44 -19.03
C VAL A 200 6.19 7.64 -19.26
N PHE A 201 6.47 6.68 -18.39
CA PHE A 201 7.52 5.69 -18.61
C PHE A 201 6.90 4.40 -19.14
N ILE A 202 7.41 3.90 -20.27
CA ILE A 202 6.96 2.67 -20.91
C ILE A 202 8.16 1.74 -21.00
N VAL A 203 7.99 0.50 -20.56
CA VAL A 203 9.02 -0.52 -20.61
C VAL A 203 8.62 -1.57 -21.63
N ASP A 204 9.48 -1.82 -22.62
CA ASP A 204 9.21 -2.78 -23.68
C ASP A 204 9.43 -4.24 -23.22
N SER A 205 9.22 -5.19 -24.14
CA SER A 205 9.41 -6.62 -23.86
C SER A 205 10.86 -7.02 -23.52
N ASP A 206 11.85 -6.21 -23.93
CA ASP A 206 13.29 -6.37 -23.67
C ASP A 206 13.74 -5.61 -22.40
N TYR A 207 12.79 -5.14 -21.57
CA TYR A 207 13.04 -4.34 -20.37
C TYR A 207 13.69 -2.97 -20.64
N ARG A 208 13.68 -2.47 -21.88
CA ARG A 208 14.21 -1.14 -22.21
C ARG A 208 13.21 -0.07 -21.81
N VAL A 209 13.72 1.02 -21.22
CA VAL A 209 12.89 2.13 -20.74
C VAL A 209 12.76 3.21 -21.82
N PHE A 210 11.52 3.59 -22.10
CA PHE A 210 11.17 4.70 -22.97
C PHE A 210 10.43 5.77 -22.15
N HIS A 211 10.78 7.02 -22.39
CA HIS A 211 10.17 8.18 -21.74
C HIS A 211 9.35 8.95 -22.76
N LEU A 212 8.03 8.93 -22.58
CA LEU A 212 7.06 9.57 -23.44
C LEU A 212 6.54 10.85 -22.79
N LYS A 213 6.59 11.95 -23.52
CA LYS A 213 5.99 13.24 -23.14
C LYS A 213 5.14 13.78 -24.28
N LEU A 214 4.17 14.60 -23.94
CA LEU A 214 3.50 15.48 -24.89
C LEU A 214 4.07 16.88 -24.67
N LEU A 215 4.69 17.46 -25.70
CA LEU A 215 5.30 18.79 -25.61
C LEU A 215 4.69 19.68 -26.69
N ASN A 216 3.95 20.69 -26.25
CA ASN A 216 3.21 21.62 -27.11
C ASN A 216 2.37 20.88 -28.17
N GLY A 217 1.62 19.86 -27.74
CA GLY A 217 0.76 19.03 -28.57
C GLY A 217 1.47 18.00 -29.45
N ARG A 218 2.79 17.79 -29.29
CA ARG A 218 3.57 16.81 -30.09
C ARG A 218 4.17 15.72 -29.21
N PHE A 219 4.15 14.49 -29.69
CA PHE A 219 4.81 13.38 -28.99
C PHE A 219 6.32 13.54 -29.00
N SER A 220 6.91 13.46 -27.82
CA SER A 220 8.36 13.34 -27.61
C SER A 220 8.61 12.00 -26.95
N LEU A 221 9.20 11.06 -27.69
CA LEU A 221 9.54 9.73 -27.20
C LEU A 221 11.06 9.56 -27.19
N VAL A 222 11.63 9.41 -26.00
CA VAL A 222 13.05 9.14 -25.81
C VAL A 222 13.24 7.69 -25.45
N ARG A 223 14.00 6.94 -26.28
CA ARG A 223 14.58 5.67 -25.86
C ARG A 223 15.76 5.97 -24.95
N THR A 224 15.68 5.57 -23.70
CA THR A 224 16.77 5.77 -22.75
C THR A 224 17.83 4.65 -22.91
N ASP A 225 19.01 4.86 -22.34
CA ASP A 225 20.05 3.82 -22.25
C ASP A 225 19.76 2.81 -21.11
N THR A 226 18.63 2.93 -20.44
CA THR A 226 18.29 2.11 -19.28
C THR A 226 17.57 0.83 -19.66
N ILE A 227 18.09 -0.28 -19.12
CA ILE A 227 17.47 -1.59 -19.14
C ILE A 227 17.13 -1.97 -17.70
N LEU A 228 15.85 -2.23 -17.44
CA LEU A 228 15.40 -2.62 -16.10
C LEU A 228 15.84 -4.05 -15.77
N PRO A 229 16.13 -4.34 -14.48
CA PRO A 229 16.36 -5.71 -14.04
C PRO A 229 15.16 -6.60 -14.35
N GLN A 230 15.42 -7.86 -14.73
CA GLN A 230 14.36 -8.80 -15.08
C GLN A 230 13.41 -9.13 -13.91
N ASN A 231 13.89 -8.98 -12.67
CA ASN A 231 13.10 -9.12 -11.45
C ASN A 231 12.35 -7.84 -11.04
N THR A 232 12.20 -6.87 -11.95
CA THR A 232 11.29 -5.73 -11.78
C THR A 232 9.86 -6.24 -11.66
N VAL A 233 9.12 -5.70 -10.69
CA VAL A 233 7.69 -5.98 -10.48
C VAL A 233 6.83 -4.75 -10.75
N ASP A 234 7.39 -3.54 -10.61
CA ASP A 234 6.65 -2.31 -10.87
C ASP A 234 7.54 -1.09 -11.16
N ILE A 235 6.94 -0.06 -11.76
CA ILE A 235 7.50 1.27 -11.96
C ILE A 235 6.46 2.33 -11.59
N ASP A 236 6.91 3.42 -10.97
CA ASP A 236 6.08 4.57 -10.58
C ASP A 236 6.75 5.87 -11.04
N VAL A 237 5.97 6.80 -11.62
CA VAL A 237 6.47 8.14 -11.96
C VAL A 237 6.62 8.97 -10.69
N LEU A 238 7.73 9.71 -10.59
CA LEU A 238 7.95 10.67 -9.52
C LEU A 238 7.81 12.09 -10.07
N GLU A 239 6.88 12.86 -9.52
CA GLU A 239 6.56 14.23 -9.95
C GLU A 239 7.23 15.27 -9.05
N GLN A 240 8.55 15.20 -8.98
CA GLN A 240 9.34 15.99 -8.03
C GLN A 240 9.72 17.34 -8.63
N ALA A 241 9.30 18.45 -8.01
CA ALA A 241 9.66 19.80 -8.48
C ALA A 241 11.20 20.04 -8.53
N ARG A 242 11.97 19.36 -7.67
CA ARG A 242 13.45 19.37 -7.68
C ARG A 242 14.10 18.61 -8.84
N GLN A 243 13.32 17.84 -9.60
CA GLN A 243 13.77 17.13 -10.81
C GLN A 243 15.05 16.30 -10.60
N GLN A 244 15.08 15.47 -9.53
CA GLN A 244 16.25 14.63 -9.27
C GLN A 244 16.05 13.19 -9.74
N PHE A 245 14.84 12.67 -9.55
CA PHE A 245 14.49 11.34 -9.99
C PHE A 245 13.23 11.39 -10.85
N HIS A 246 13.26 10.63 -11.94
CA HIS A 246 12.14 10.49 -12.85
C HIS A 246 11.12 9.46 -12.36
N ALA A 247 11.60 8.34 -11.85
CA ALA A 247 10.78 7.19 -11.54
C ALA A 247 11.37 6.37 -10.39
N MET A 248 10.51 5.64 -9.71
CA MET A 248 10.89 4.61 -8.76
C MET A 248 10.63 3.24 -9.40
N ILE A 249 11.62 2.37 -9.36
CA ILE A 249 11.53 1.00 -9.89
C ILE A 249 11.55 0.05 -8.70
N THR A 250 10.53 -0.80 -8.63
CA THR A 250 10.41 -1.81 -7.59
C THR A 250 10.80 -3.16 -8.15
N THR A 251 11.80 -3.82 -7.55
CA THR A 251 12.15 -5.21 -7.86
C THR A 251 11.63 -6.14 -6.76
N THR A 252 11.82 -7.45 -6.93
CA THR A 252 11.46 -8.45 -5.92
C THR A 252 12.18 -8.29 -4.58
N ASP A 253 13.30 -7.55 -4.55
CA ASP A 253 14.24 -7.51 -3.42
C ASP A 253 14.85 -6.12 -3.12
N SER A 254 14.62 -5.13 -3.98
CA SER A 254 15.29 -3.83 -3.94
C SER A 254 14.35 -2.73 -4.43
N LEU A 255 14.72 -1.49 -4.07
CA LEU A 255 14.10 -0.29 -4.59
C LEU A 255 15.16 0.52 -5.33
N LEU A 256 14.85 0.95 -6.54
CA LEU A 256 15.76 1.69 -7.40
C LEU A 256 15.11 3.01 -7.83
N LEU A 257 15.92 4.01 -8.13
CA LEU A 257 15.48 5.30 -8.63
C LEU A 257 16.13 5.56 -9.99
N LEU A 258 15.35 6.12 -10.90
CA LEU A 258 15.80 6.54 -12.22
C LEU A 258 16.23 8.01 -12.13
N LYS A 259 17.51 8.32 -12.32
CA LYS A 259 18.00 9.71 -12.23
C LYS A 259 17.42 10.58 -13.36
N TRP A 260 17.25 11.87 -13.07
CA TRP A 260 16.68 12.85 -14.00
C TRP A 260 17.62 13.26 -15.14
N ASP A 261 18.93 13.31 -14.88
CA ASP A 261 19.93 13.84 -15.82
C ASP A 261 20.28 12.87 -16.94
N ASP A 262 20.49 11.60 -16.60
CA ASP A 262 21.05 10.59 -17.50
C ASP A 262 20.29 9.27 -17.50
N TYR A 263 19.13 9.23 -16.86
CA TYR A 263 18.32 8.02 -16.67
C TYR A 263 19.05 6.88 -15.94
N ARG A 264 20.24 7.06 -15.36
CA ARG A 264 20.92 5.95 -14.68
C ARG A 264 20.11 5.49 -13.47
N ILE A 265 20.16 4.19 -13.24
CA ILE A 265 19.55 3.56 -12.08
C ILE A 265 20.48 3.72 -10.89
N VAL A 266 19.95 4.21 -9.78
CA VAL A 266 20.62 4.21 -8.46
C VAL A 266 19.80 3.41 -7.46
N LYS A 267 20.49 2.65 -6.61
CA LYS A 267 19.83 1.81 -5.60
C LYS A 267 19.54 2.64 -4.36
N VAL A 268 18.30 2.57 -3.86
CA VAL A 268 17.94 3.14 -2.56
C VAL A 268 18.71 2.36 -1.49
N PRO A 269 19.34 3.02 -0.50
CA PRO A 269 20.30 2.39 0.39
C PRO A 269 19.65 1.54 1.51
N PHE A 270 18.69 0.69 1.18
CA PHE A 270 18.22 -0.39 2.04
C PHE A 270 19.02 -1.68 1.79
N ASN A 271 19.25 -2.47 2.84
CA ASN A 271 19.94 -3.75 2.71
C ASN A 271 19.09 -4.78 1.95
N GLU A 272 17.77 -4.76 2.16
CA GLU A 272 16.76 -5.62 1.51
C GLU A 272 15.48 -4.81 1.28
N TYR A 273 14.53 -5.29 0.48
CA TYR A 273 13.19 -4.72 0.43
C TYR A 273 12.18 -5.80 0.03
N LYS A 274 11.07 -5.89 0.76
CA LYS A 274 10.01 -6.88 0.50
C LYS A 274 8.76 -6.18 -0.02
N PRO A 275 8.60 -6.04 -1.35
CA PRO A 275 7.62 -5.15 -1.96
C PRO A 275 6.16 -5.42 -1.58
N TYR A 276 5.78 -6.69 -1.41
CA TYR A 276 4.41 -7.08 -1.05
C TYR A 276 4.08 -7.01 0.45
N SER A 277 5.05 -6.65 1.29
CA SER A 277 4.87 -6.63 2.76
C SER A 277 5.40 -5.38 3.45
N GLU A 278 6.00 -4.47 2.70
CA GLU A 278 6.62 -3.25 3.23
C GLU A 278 6.15 -2.01 2.49
N ASN A 279 5.71 -1.02 3.27
CA ASN A 279 5.43 0.32 2.79
C ASN A 279 6.73 1.12 2.69
N ILE A 280 6.78 2.07 1.76
CA ILE A 280 7.89 2.99 1.58
C ILE A 280 7.40 4.43 1.77
N ALA A 281 8.21 5.23 2.45
CA ALA A 281 8.11 6.68 2.44
C ALA A 281 9.46 7.26 1.99
N ILE A 282 9.42 8.18 1.03
CA ILE A 282 10.58 8.92 0.56
C ILE A 282 10.29 10.38 0.81
N ASP A 283 11.04 11.00 1.71
CA ASP A 283 10.97 12.44 1.95
C ASP A 283 12.26 13.09 1.51
N GLY A 284 12.16 14.15 0.72
CA GLY A 284 13.29 14.97 0.32
C GLY A 284 13.13 16.37 0.85
N ASP A 285 14.22 16.98 1.25
CA ASP A 285 14.33 18.42 1.44
C ASP A 285 15.55 18.97 0.69
N TYR A 286 15.88 20.23 0.95
CA TYR A 286 17.04 20.84 0.30
C TYR A 286 18.33 20.12 0.67
N LEU A 287 18.52 19.66 1.90
CA LEU A 287 19.79 19.13 2.38
C LEU A 287 19.91 17.62 2.13
N ASN A 288 18.85 16.87 2.43
CA ASN A 288 18.93 15.42 2.59
C ASN A 288 17.75 14.70 1.94
N TRP A 289 17.92 13.38 1.81
CA TRP A 289 16.81 12.45 1.63
C TRP A 289 16.63 11.58 2.87
N GLU A 290 15.38 11.29 3.17
CA GLU A 290 14.95 10.36 4.20
C GLU A 290 14.17 9.23 3.54
N PHE A 291 14.67 8.01 3.67
CA PHE A 291 14.02 6.80 3.21
C PHE A 291 13.53 6.01 4.41
N THR A 292 12.23 5.76 4.47
CA THR A 292 11.63 4.87 5.46
C THR A 292 11.03 3.67 4.76
N ARG A 293 11.36 2.47 5.22
CA ARG A 293 10.57 1.27 4.94
C ARG A 293 9.88 0.80 6.21
N SER A 294 8.64 0.36 6.13
CA SER A 294 7.90 -0.13 7.29
C SER A 294 7.07 -1.35 6.99
N ALA A 295 6.88 -2.21 7.99
CA ALA A 295 5.89 -3.28 7.90
C ALA A 295 4.48 -2.70 7.68
N VAL A 296 3.61 -3.42 6.97
CA VAL A 296 2.22 -2.99 6.70
C VAL A 296 1.42 -2.71 7.97
N ASP A 297 1.76 -3.36 9.09
CA ASP A 297 1.10 -3.20 10.38
C ASP A 297 1.80 -2.19 11.30
N ASP A 298 2.74 -1.40 10.76
CA ASP A 298 3.57 -0.41 11.44
C ASP A 298 4.38 -0.97 12.61
N SER A 299 4.61 -2.29 12.68
CA SER A 299 5.33 -2.91 13.80
C SER A 299 6.83 -2.70 13.78
N ARG A 300 7.38 -2.39 12.61
CA ARG A 300 8.79 -2.19 12.33
C ARG A 300 8.95 -1.07 11.34
N ARG A 301 9.96 -0.23 11.53
CA ARG A 301 10.45 0.75 10.56
C ARG A 301 11.97 0.73 10.50
N ASP A 302 12.50 0.79 9.30
CA ASP A 302 13.91 1.12 9.07
C ASP A 302 13.98 2.48 8.40
N PHE A 303 14.83 3.34 8.92
CA PHE A 303 15.02 4.71 8.50
C PHE A 303 16.46 4.93 8.05
N VAL A 304 16.64 5.57 6.90
CA VAL A 304 17.95 5.88 6.32
C VAL A 304 17.96 7.33 5.87
N VAL A 305 18.97 8.08 6.31
CA VAL A 305 19.24 9.44 5.87
C VAL A 305 20.40 9.41 4.89
N THR A 306 20.27 10.13 3.79
CA THR A 306 21.36 10.34 2.83
C THR A 306 21.53 11.81 2.52
N ASP A 307 22.72 12.14 2.01
CA ASP A 307 22.91 13.39 1.29
C ASP A 307 22.16 13.36 -0.06
N ARG A 308 22.39 14.39 -0.88
CA ARG A 308 21.80 14.50 -2.22
C ARG A 308 22.28 13.44 -3.20
N ASP A 309 23.50 12.94 -3.05
CA ASP A 309 24.11 11.94 -3.91
C ASP A 309 23.81 10.50 -3.46
N LEU A 310 22.90 10.36 -2.48
CA LEU A 310 22.48 9.11 -1.86
C LEU A 310 23.59 8.42 -1.04
N ASN A 311 24.64 9.15 -0.64
CA ASN A 311 25.60 8.64 0.33
C ASN A 311 24.92 8.58 1.71
N THR A 312 24.94 7.40 2.32
CA THR A 312 24.27 7.20 3.60
C THR A 312 25.00 7.92 4.72
N TYR A 313 24.26 8.74 5.45
CA TYR A 313 24.75 9.44 6.64
C TYR A 313 24.34 8.71 7.92
N LYS A 314 23.06 8.33 8.04
CA LYS A 314 22.50 7.74 9.27
C LYS A 314 21.53 6.60 8.98
N ARG A 315 21.48 5.63 9.88
CA ARG A 315 20.54 4.50 9.84
C ARG A 315 19.93 4.30 11.21
N HIS A 316 18.64 4.00 11.25
CA HIS A 316 17.94 3.69 12.48
C HIS A 316 16.92 2.59 12.27
N HIS A 317 16.86 1.66 13.23
CA HIS A 317 15.88 0.59 13.26
C HIS A 317 14.95 0.82 14.45
N TRP A 318 13.66 0.98 14.16
CA TRP A 318 12.63 1.10 15.17
C TRP A 318 11.67 -0.07 15.10
N GLU A 319 11.28 -0.56 16.25
CA GLU A 319 10.35 -1.67 16.38
C GLU A 319 9.43 -1.44 17.57
N LEU A 320 8.19 -1.92 17.47
CA LEU A 320 7.26 -1.91 18.59
C LEU A 320 7.86 -2.62 19.80
N ASP A 321 7.62 -2.04 20.98
CA ASP A 321 8.08 -2.62 22.24
C ASP A 321 7.53 -4.04 22.45
N LYS A 322 8.32 -4.88 23.11
CA LYS A 322 8.01 -6.29 23.32
C LYS A 322 6.68 -6.48 24.06
N ASP A 323 6.36 -5.62 25.01
CA ASP A 323 5.14 -5.71 25.80
C ASP A 323 3.90 -5.45 24.94
N TYR A 324 3.95 -4.41 24.11
CA TYR A 324 2.90 -4.12 23.16
C TYR A 324 2.74 -5.22 22.10
N LYS A 325 3.85 -5.77 21.58
CA LYS A 325 3.82 -6.94 20.68
C LYS A 325 3.16 -8.15 21.33
N ASN A 326 3.48 -8.43 22.60
CA ASN A 326 2.89 -9.53 23.36
C ASN A 326 1.38 -9.32 23.55
N LYS A 327 0.96 -8.10 23.92
CA LYS A 327 -0.48 -7.75 24.00
C LYS A 327 -1.18 -7.96 22.65
N LYS A 328 -0.58 -7.49 21.56
CA LYS A 328 -1.09 -7.67 20.19
C LYS A 328 -1.23 -9.16 19.82
N CYS A 329 -0.23 -9.96 20.15
CA CYS A 329 -0.26 -11.41 19.94
C CYS A 329 -1.36 -12.09 20.76
N ASN A 330 -1.50 -11.75 22.04
CA ASN A 330 -2.51 -12.31 22.93
C ASN A 330 -3.93 -12.01 22.46
N VAL A 331 -4.23 -10.76 22.07
CA VAL A 331 -5.53 -10.40 21.51
C VAL A 331 -5.76 -11.13 20.18
N ARG A 332 -4.76 -11.18 19.29
CA ARG A 332 -4.85 -11.93 18.03
C ARG A 332 -5.15 -13.41 18.26
N ASN A 333 -4.51 -14.03 19.26
CA ASN A 333 -4.72 -15.42 19.65
C ASN A 333 -6.12 -15.63 20.25
N ALA A 334 -6.58 -14.74 21.13
CA ALA A 334 -7.93 -14.79 21.69
C ALA A 334 -9.00 -14.66 20.60
N VAL A 335 -8.82 -13.73 19.65
CA VAL A 335 -9.73 -13.58 18.50
C VAL A 335 -9.64 -14.79 17.58
N GLY A 336 -8.44 -15.27 17.26
CA GLY A 336 -8.20 -16.41 16.38
C GLY A 336 -8.71 -17.75 16.92
N PHE A 337 -8.82 -17.88 18.24
CA PHE A 337 -9.46 -19.02 18.90
C PHE A 337 -10.94 -19.12 18.51
N PHE A 338 -11.67 -18.01 18.47
CA PHE A 338 -13.07 -18.02 18.04
C PHE A 338 -13.21 -17.93 16.52
N PHE A 339 -12.34 -17.15 15.88
CA PHE A 339 -12.47 -16.71 14.49
C PHE A 339 -11.16 -16.96 13.74
N PRO A 340 -10.93 -18.19 13.25
CA PRO A 340 -9.63 -18.58 12.68
C PRO A 340 -9.30 -17.86 11.37
N TYR A 341 -10.32 -17.44 10.62
CA TYR A 341 -10.18 -16.70 9.37
C TYR A 341 -11.21 -15.57 9.31
N PHE A 342 -10.92 -14.58 8.47
CA PHE A 342 -11.86 -13.53 8.13
C PHE A 342 -11.90 -13.32 6.62
N VAL A 343 -13.03 -12.80 6.16
CA VAL A 343 -13.22 -12.47 4.75
C VAL A 343 -13.06 -10.96 4.61
N LYS A 344 -12.10 -10.52 3.82
CA LYS A 344 -11.96 -9.11 3.47
C LYS A 344 -12.39 -8.90 2.03
N PHE A 345 -13.44 -8.10 1.88
CA PHE A 345 -13.73 -7.40 0.64
C PHE A 345 -12.85 -6.16 0.65
N ASP A 346 -11.96 -6.00 -0.33
CA ASP A 346 -11.22 -4.75 -0.42
C ASP A 346 -12.17 -3.67 -0.96
N LEU A 347 -12.85 -3.00 -0.04
CA LEU A 347 -13.88 -1.99 -0.31
C LEU A 347 -13.28 -0.62 -0.69
N LYS A 348 -11.96 -0.49 -0.74
CA LYS A 348 -11.33 0.83 -0.88
C LYS A 348 -11.44 1.42 -2.28
N GLU A 349 -11.63 0.65 -3.35
CA GLU A 349 -11.68 1.18 -4.72
C GLU A 349 -12.76 0.52 -5.60
N ARG A 350 -13.25 1.26 -6.60
CA ARG A 350 -14.47 0.99 -7.39
C ARG A 350 -14.45 -0.30 -8.24
N THR A 351 -13.36 -1.05 -8.27
CA THR A 351 -13.20 -2.29 -9.05
C THR A 351 -13.16 -3.50 -8.11
N GLN A 352 -14.35 -3.91 -7.67
CA GLN A 352 -14.58 -5.06 -6.78
C GLN A 352 -14.30 -6.40 -7.47
N ASN A 353 -13.03 -6.81 -7.59
CA ASN A 353 -12.74 -8.05 -8.32
C ASN A 353 -12.34 -9.23 -7.43
N ASN A 354 -11.88 -9.03 -6.19
CA ASN A 354 -11.27 -10.09 -5.38
C ASN A 354 -11.87 -10.24 -3.97
N ILE A 355 -12.22 -11.49 -3.61
CA ILE A 355 -12.55 -11.90 -2.25
C ILE A 355 -11.31 -12.54 -1.64
N TYR A 356 -10.80 -11.95 -0.56
CA TYR A 356 -9.64 -12.51 0.14
C TYR A 356 -10.08 -13.20 1.42
N LEU A 357 -9.87 -14.52 1.47
CA LEU A 357 -9.90 -15.26 2.72
C LEU A 357 -8.52 -15.16 3.36
N ARG A 358 -8.44 -14.54 4.53
CA ARG A 358 -7.19 -14.37 5.27
C ARG A 358 -7.31 -15.03 6.63
N LEU A 359 -6.25 -15.72 7.04
CA LEU A 359 -6.13 -16.21 8.40
C LEU A 359 -6.03 -15.03 9.37
N MET A 360 -6.55 -15.18 10.60
CA MET A 360 -6.44 -14.14 11.63
C MET A 360 -5.00 -13.82 12.01
N GLY A 361 -4.07 -14.73 11.67
CA GLY A 361 -2.65 -14.65 12.00
C GLY A 361 -2.35 -15.12 13.43
N ALA A 362 -3.30 -15.75 14.12
CA ALA A 362 -3.07 -16.43 15.39
C ALA A 362 -2.15 -17.65 15.19
N GLU A 363 -1.57 -18.13 16.28
CA GLU A 363 -0.83 -19.40 16.25
C GLU A 363 -1.73 -20.53 15.74
N TRP A 364 -1.20 -21.36 14.84
CA TRP A 364 -1.99 -22.38 14.14
C TRP A 364 -2.68 -23.37 15.08
N TRP A 365 -2.04 -23.74 16.19
CA TRP A 365 -2.60 -24.65 17.18
C TRP A 365 -3.75 -24.05 17.98
N ILE A 366 -3.79 -22.72 18.17
CA ILE A 366 -4.89 -22.02 18.85
C ILE A 366 -6.14 -22.04 17.98
N MET A 367 -5.97 -21.83 16.67
CA MET A 367 -7.06 -21.92 15.70
C MET A 367 -7.66 -23.34 15.68
N ILE A 368 -6.81 -24.38 15.69
CA ILE A 368 -7.25 -25.77 15.76
C ILE A 368 -7.97 -26.07 17.08
N LEU A 369 -7.43 -25.60 18.20
CA LEU A 369 -8.07 -25.75 19.52
C LEU A 369 -9.46 -25.11 19.53
N GLY A 370 -9.59 -23.91 18.95
CA GLY A 370 -10.87 -23.24 18.75
C GLY A 370 -11.87 -24.09 17.98
N SER A 371 -11.46 -24.64 16.83
CA SER A 371 -12.30 -25.55 16.05
C SER A 371 -12.69 -26.81 16.84
N MET A 372 -11.75 -27.43 17.57
CA MET A 372 -12.04 -28.58 18.43
C MET A 372 -13.05 -28.25 19.53
N VAL A 373 -12.92 -27.10 20.18
CA VAL A 373 -13.86 -26.63 21.22
C VAL A 373 -15.24 -26.39 20.62
N SER A 374 -15.32 -25.83 19.40
CA SER A 374 -16.60 -25.63 18.72
C SER A 374 -17.31 -26.97 18.42
N VAL A 375 -16.56 -27.99 17.98
CA VAL A 375 -17.05 -29.37 17.78
C VAL A 375 -17.51 -29.99 19.10
N PHE A 376 -16.70 -29.88 20.16
CA PHE A 376 -17.06 -30.40 21.48
C PHE A 376 -18.31 -29.73 22.06
N ALA A 377 -18.43 -28.40 21.93
CA ALA A 377 -19.60 -27.65 22.35
C ALA A 377 -20.86 -28.13 21.61
N TYR A 378 -20.78 -28.32 20.29
CA TYR A 378 -21.90 -28.87 19.51
C TYR A 378 -22.30 -30.27 19.98
N MET A 379 -21.33 -31.15 20.22
CA MET A 379 -21.58 -32.49 20.77
C MET A 379 -22.30 -32.45 22.13
N LEU A 380 -21.89 -31.54 23.02
CA LEU A 380 -22.54 -31.36 24.32
C LEU A 380 -23.98 -30.89 24.18
N VAL A 381 -24.27 -29.97 23.26
CA VAL A 381 -25.64 -29.50 23.00
C VAL A 381 -26.51 -30.63 22.46
N CYS A 382 -26.04 -31.40 21.48
CA CYS A 382 -26.74 -32.57 20.97
C CYS A 382 -26.97 -33.65 22.05
N ASN A 383 -26.01 -33.83 22.96
CA ASN A 383 -26.11 -34.83 24.03
C ASN A 383 -27.02 -34.40 25.20
N ARG A 384 -27.12 -33.10 25.49
CA ARG A 384 -28.01 -32.55 26.54
C ARG A 384 -29.46 -32.41 26.08
N GLY A 385 -29.72 -32.30 24.78
CA GLY A 385 -31.05 -32.18 24.16
C GLY A 385 -31.95 -33.42 24.25
N ARG A 386 -31.79 -34.31 25.23
CA ARG A 386 -32.64 -35.52 25.41
C ARG A 386 -34.13 -35.22 25.64
N SER A 387 -34.54 -33.95 25.83
CA SER A 387 -35.94 -33.54 26.01
C SER A 387 -36.58 -32.83 24.81
N TRP A 388 -35.85 -32.55 23.73
CA TRP A 388 -36.42 -31.99 22.50
C TRP A 388 -36.18 -32.99 21.36
N SER A 389 -37.16 -33.85 21.10
CA SER A 389 -37.03 -34.93 20.12
C SER A 389 -36.80 -34.37 18.71
N ARG A 390 -35.61 -34.65 18.14
CA ARG A 390 -35.29 -34.82 16.71
C ARG A 390 -33.79 -34.83 16.39
N TRP A 391 -32.91 -34.47 17.34
CA TRP A 391 -31.46 -34.41 17.09
C TRP A 391 -30.72 -35.56 17.80
N ALA A 392 -30.82 -36.76 17.24
CA ALA A 392 -29.88 -37.83 17.58
C ALA A 392 -28.50 -37.49 17.01
N ARG A 393 -27.43 -37.98 17.67
CA ARG A 393 -25.98 -37.87 17.39
C ARG A 393 -25.58 -36.98 16.19
N PRO A 394 -24.62 -36.04 16.39
CA PRO A 394 -24.21 -35.10 15.35
C PRO A 394 -23.82 -35.82 14.06
N SER A 395 -24.27 -35.30 12.92
CA SER A 395 -23.93 -35.88 11.63
C SER A 395 -22.44 -35.70 11.36
N ILE A 396 -21.82 -36.66 10.64
CA ILE A 396 -20.44 -36.52 10.14
C ILE A 396 -20.27 -35.23 9.33
N TRP A 397 -21.32 -34.77 8.63
CA TRP A 397 -21.31 -33.53 7.86
C TRP A 397 -21.32 -32.28 8.74
N ASP A 398 -22.01 -32.32 9.88
CA ASP A 398 -22.01 -31.21 10.85
C ASP A 398 -20.62 -31.07 11.48
N LEU A 399 -19.98 -32.19 11.80
CA LEU A 399 -18.62 -32.23 12.35
C LEU A 399 -17.59 -31.71 11.34
N LEU A 400 -17.64 -32.16 10.08
CA LEU A 400 -16.75 -31.65 9.03
C LEU A 400 -16.94 -30.15 8.78
N PHE A 401 -18.20 -29.69 8.76
CA PHE A 401 -18.51 -28.28 8.62
C PHE A 401 -17.92 -27.45 9.76
N LEU A 402 -18.04 -27.92 11.01
CA LEU A 402 -17.46 -27.27 12.19
C LEU A 402 -15.93 -27.29 12.21
N CYS A 403 -15.29 -28.37 11.76
CA CYS A 403 -13.82 -28.41 11.68
C CYS A 403 -13.27 -27.30 10.77
N ILE A 404 -13.97 -27.03 9.66
CA ILE A 404 -13.58 -26.00 8.70
C ILE A 404 -13.97 -24.60 9.19
N THR A 405 -15.18 -24.45 9.74
CA THR A 405 -15.78 -23.13 10.00
C THR A 405 -15.74 -22.67 11.45
N SER A 406 -15.30 -23.53 12.37
CA SER A 406 -15.15 -23.26 13.80
C SER A 406 -16.43 -22.66 14.41
N PHE A 407 -16.32 -21.64 15.28
CA PHE A 407 -17.47 -20.99 15.92
C PHE A 407 -18.43 -20.34 14.92
N TYR A 408 -18.01 -19.99 13.69
CA TYR A 408 -18.97 -19.55 12.68
C TYR A 408 -19.99 -20.65 12.39
N GLY A 409 -19.51 -21.86 12.14
CA GLY A 409 -20.38 -23.00 11.90
C GLY A 409 -21.21 -23.38 13.11
N LEU A 410 -20.67 -23.23 14.32
CA LEU A 410 -21.41 -23.50 15.55
C LEU A 410 -22.63 -22.60 15.66
N ILE A 411 -22.46 -21.29 15.43
CA ILE A 411 -23.57 -20.34 15.44
C ILE A 411 -24.60 -20.70 14.37
N VAL A 412 -24.16 -21.02 13.14
CA VAL A 412 -25.06 -21.43 12.05
C VAL A 412 -25.86 -22.68 12.42
N LEU A 413 -25.22 -23.72 12.95
CA LEU A 413 -25.87 -24.98 13.30
C LEU A 413 -26.84 -24.84 14.47
N LEU A 414 -26.53 -23.98 15.44
CA LEU A 414 -27.42 -23.71 16.58
C LEU A 414 -28.68 -22.95 16.15
N ILE A 415 -28.59 -22.09 15.14
CA ILE A 415 -29.73 -21.29 14.64
C ILE A 415 -30.54 -22.06 13.59
N LEU A 416 -29.89 -22.67 12.61
CA LEU A 416 -30.53 -23.29 11.44
C LEU A 416 -30.72 -24.81 11.57
N GLY A 417 -30.19 -25.43 12.63
CA GLY A 417 -30.22 -26.88 12.85
C GLY A 417 -29.14 -27.64 12.06
N PRO A 418 -29.21 -28.99 12.02
CA PRO A 418 -28.21 -29.83 11.35
C PRO A 418 -28.28 -29.73 9.82
N VAL A 419 -27.13 -29.90 9.16
CA VAL A 419 -26.96 -29.88 7.69
C VAL A 419 -27.86 -30.91 7.03
N LYS A 420 -27.92 -32.11 7.62
CA LYS A 420 -28.78 -33.21 7.15
C LYS A 420 -29.84 -33.50 8.21
N ILE A 421 -31.10 -33.20 7.90
CA ILE A 421 -32.23 -33.68 8.68
C ILE A 421 -32.36 -35.18 8.37
N GLY A 422 -32.15 -36.05 9.36
CA GLY A 422 -32.53 -37.46 9.23
C GLY A 422 -34.02 -37.52 8.91
N ARG A 423 -34.42 -38.30 7.90
CA ARG A 423 -35.85 -38.57 7.69
C ARG A 423 -36.38 -39.16 9.01
N PRO A 424 -37.47 -38.63 9.58
CA PRO A 424 -38.23 -39.42 10.54
C PRO A 424 -38.76 -40.62 9.75
N ASP A 425 -38.33 -41.82 10.16
CA ASP A 425 -39.02 -43.05 9.76
C ASP A 425 -40.43 -43.07 10.37
#